data_AF-A0A2M8NG71-F1
#
_entry.id   AF-A0A2M8NG71-F1
#
_cell.length_a   1.000
_cell.length_b   1.000
_cell.length_c   1.000
_cell.angle_alpha   90.00
_cell.angle_beta   90.00
_cell.angle_gamma   90.00
#
_symmetry.space_group_name_H-M   'P 1'
#
loop_
_entity.id
_entity.type
_entity.pdbx_description
1 polymer ?
#
loop_
_entity_poly.entity_id
_entity_poly.type
_entity_poly.pdbx_seq_one_letter_code
_entity_poly.pdbx_strand_id
1 'polypeptide(L)'
;MSYREQSEVEAVAQEMRENDVPCDVIHIDTDWFATPWVNDLTFSPERFPDPRGMIARVREKGFRITLWQIPYIATESVFYAEGVEKGYFAQRDDGTPWLIDGFFGKAAVVDYSNPDAVRWMQSKFDALFEMGVAAIKTDFGEGAPPEAHYATVDGLQMHNLYPLLYNRAIWEHTKAKTGEGIVWGRSAYAGSQRYPVHWGGDPAALWEDLANLWHG
;
A
#
# COMPACT_ATOMS: atom_id res chain seq x y z
N MET A 1 -4.18 -10.02 -9.81
CA MET A 1 -3.62 -9.30 -10.97
C MET A 1 -2.22 -8.89 -10.58
N SER A 2 -1.19 -9.71 -10.79
CA SER A 2 0.17 -9.39 -10.35
C SER A 2 1.20 -10.15 -11.18
N TYR A 3 2.42 -9.62 -11.24
CA TYR A 3 3.60 -10.41 -11.59
C TYR A 3 3.92 -11.36 -10.43
N ARG A 4 4.17 -12.63 -10.76
CA ARG A 4 4.33 -13.71 -9.80
C ARG A 4 5.76 -13.92 -9.35
N GLU A 5 6.73 -13.52 -10.17
CA GLU A 5 8.16 -13.72 -9.88
C GLU A 5 9.02 -12.65 -10.56
N GLN A 6 10.27 -12.55 -10.11
CA GLN A 6 11.26 -11.59 -10.60
C GLN A 6 11.53 -11.70 -12.10
N SER A 7 11.66 -12.93 -12.62
CA SER A 7 11.89 -13.19 -14.05
C SER A 7 10.80 -12.60 -14.92
N GLU A 8 9.54 -12.65 -14.47
CA GLU A 8 8.40 -12.10 -15.21
C GLU A 8 8.49 -10.57 -15.32
N VAL A 9 8.84 -9.89 -14.23
CA VAL A 9 9.05 -8.43 -14.21
C VAL A 9 10.16 -8.02 -15.19
N GLU A 10 11.29 -8.74 -15.18
CA GLU A 10 12.43 -8.46 -16.05
C GLU A 10 12.14 -8.76 -17.53
N ALA A 11 11.40 -9.84 -17.79
CA ALA A 11 10.96 -10.22 -19.13
C ALA A 11 10.01 -9.17 -19.71
N VAL A 12 8.99 -8.74 -18.96
CA VAL A 12 8.07 -7.68 -19.43
C VAL A 12 8.80 -6.37 -19.67
N ALA A 13 9.74 -5.99 -18.81
CA ALA A 13 10.58 -4.80 -19.02
C ALA A 13 11.42 -4.91 -20.32
N GLN A 14 11.92 -6.11 -20.63
CA GLN A 14 12.66 -6.37 -21.86
C GLN A 14 11.74 -6.29 -23.09
N GLU A 15 10.62 -7.00 -23.08
CA GLU A 15 9.67 -7.07 -24.19
C GLU A 15 9.12 -5.69 -24.54
N MET A 16 8.80 -4.86 -23.53
CA MET A 16 8.37 -3.48 -23.75
C MET A 16 9.40 -2.66 -24.55
N ARG A 17 10.70 -2.88 -24.30
CA ARG A 17 11.78 -2.18 -25.02
C ARG A 17 12.02 -2.77 -26.41
N GLU A 18 11.95 -4.08 -26.56
CA GLU A 18 12.09 -4.74 -27.86
C GLU A 18 10.96 -4.41 -28.83
N ASN A 19 9.77 -4.11 -28.31
CA ASN A 19 8.59 -3.77 -29.09
C ASN A 19 8.34 -2.26 -29.19
N ASP A 20 9.31 -1.42 -28.83
CA ASP A 20 9.21 0.05 -28.88
C ASP A 20 7.97 0.62 -28.15
N VAL A 21 7.54 -0.02 -27.05
CA VAL A 21 6.41 0.43 -26.23
C VAL A 21 6.91 1.38 -25.12
N PRO A 22 6.50 2.66 -25.14
CA PRO A 22 6.85 3.59 -24.06
C PRO A 22 6.19 3.17 -22.75
N CYS A 23 7.00 3.01 -21.70
CA CYS A 23 6.53 2.66 -20.37
C CYS A 23 7.60 3.04 -19.33
N ASP A 24 7.16 3.66 -18.24
CA ASP A 24 8.02 4.22 -17.20
C ASP A 24 7.89 3.52 -15.85
N VAL A 25 6.80 2.79 -15.61
CA VAL A 25 6.48 2.22 -14.30
C VAL A 25 5.98 0.79 -14.46
N ILE A 26 6.55 -0.13 -13.69
CA ILE A 26 6.03 -1.48 -13.51
C ILE A 26 5.50 -1.58 -12.07
N HIS A 27 4.25 -2.02 -11.93
CA HIS A 27 3.60 -2.19 -10.64
C HIS A 27 3.55 -3.66 -10.27
N ILE A 28 4.00 -4.02 -9.06
CA ILE A 28 3.87 -5.38 -8.53
C ILE A 28 2.78 -5.37 -7.47
N ASP A 29 1.71 -6.12 -7.74
CA ASP A 29 0.52 -6.19 -6.89
C ASP A 29 0.71 -7.31 -5.82
N THR A 30 -0.36 -7.86 -5.25
CA THR A 30 -0.35 -8.75 -4.07
C THR A 30 0.67 -9.91 -4.02
N ASP A 31 1.25 -10.35 -5.14
CA ASP A 31 2.18 -11.49 -5.18
C ASP A 31 3.63 -11.17 -4.77
N TRP A 32 3.95 -9.92 -4.45
CA TRP A 32 5.32 -9.58 -4.00
C TRP A 32 5.66 -10.09 -2.59
N PHE A 33 4.67 -10.29 -1.71
CA PHE A 33 4.85 -10.90 -0.38
C PHE A 33 5.16 -12.41 -0.47
N ALA A 34 5.63 -13.05 0.60
CA ALA A 34 5.69 -14.52 0.65
C ALA A 34 4.29 -15.14 0.77
N THR A 35 3.51 -14.67 1.73
CA THR A 35 2.09 -15.01 1.89
C THR A 35 1.25 -13.81 1.49
N PRO A 36 0.34 -13.95 0.50
CA PRO A 36 -0.52 -12.85 0.08
C PRO A 36 -1.27 -12.26 1.27
N TRP A 37 -1.46 -10.94 1.25
CA TRP A 37 -2.30 -10.20 2.20
C TRP A 37 -1.81 -10.08 3.66
N VAL A 38 -0.71 -10.74 4.04
CA VAL A 38 -0.20 -10.69 5.44
C VAL A 38 0.38 -9.32 5.80
N ASN A 39 0.93 -8.62 4.81
CA ASN A 39 1.49 -7.28 4.95
C ASN A 39 2.78 -7.19 5.80
N ASP A 40 3.75 -8.05 5.51
CA ASP A 40 5.07 -8.07 6.17
C ASP A 40 6.11 -7.15 5.53
N LEU A 41 5.69 -6.38 4.53
CA LEU A 41 6.50 -5.42 3.77
C LEU A 41 7.87 -5.94 3.30
N THR A 42 7.93 -7.24 2.97
CA THR A 42 9.14 -7.93 2.56
C THR A 42 8.85 -8.77 1.31
N PHE A 43 9.77 -8.70 0.33
CA PHE A 43 9.69 -9.54 -0.86
C PHE A 43 9.79 -11.02 -0.52
N SER A 44 8.99 -11.85 -1.20
CA SER A 44 9.16 -13.30 -1.15
C SER A 44 10.56 -13.70 -1.63
N PRO A 45 11.41 -14.34 -0.81
CA PRO A 45 12.74 -14.77 -1.26
C PRO A 45 12.68 -15.89 -2.30
N GLU A 46 11.58 -16.64 -2.36
CA GLU A 46 11.38 -17.69 -3.37
C GLU A 46 11.04 -17.08 -4.73
N ARG A 47 10.15 -16.09 -4.75
CA ARG A 47 9.63 -15.48 -6.00
C ARG A 47 10.49 -14.32 -6.49
N PHE A 48 11.11 -13.60 -5.56
CA PHE A 48 11.97 -12.45 -5.79
C PHE A 48 13.29 -12.64 -5.02
N PRO A 49 14.19 -13.52 -5.50
CA PRO A 49 15.44 -13.85 -4.80
C PRO A 49 16.46 -12.70 -4.77
N ASP A 50 16.38 -11.75 -5.71
CA ASP A 50 17.26 -10.57 -5.80
C ASP A 50 16.43 -9.32 -6.17
N PRO A 51 15.56 -8.83 -5.27
CA PRO A 51 14.65 -7.73 -5.58
C PRO A 51 15.42 -6.43 -5.82
N ARG A 52 16.53 -6.21 -5.10
CA ARG A 52 17.39 -5.04 -5.28
C ARG A 52 18.05 -5.04 -6.65
N GLY A 53 18.63 -6.16 -7.07
CA GLY A 53 19.22 -6.26 -8.41
C GLY A 53 18.18 -6.20 -9.51
N MET A 54 16.99 -6.77 -9.30
CA MET A 54 15.86 -6.66 -10.23
C MET A 54 15.49 -5.19 -10.45
N ILE A 55 15.26 -4.44 -9.37
CA ILE A 55 14.93 -3.01 -9.42
C ILE A 55 16.03 -2.23 -10.14
N ALA A 56 17.31 -2.53 -9.89
CA ALA A 56 18.42 -1.89 -10.57
C ALA A 56 18.43 -2.18 -12.08
N ARG A 57 18.27 -3.45 -12.48
CA ARG A 57 18.28 -3.88 -13.90
C ARG A 57 17.14 -3.28 -14.70
N VAL A 58 15.92 -3.23 -14.15
CA VAL A 58 14.80 -2.57 -14.85
C VAL A 58 14.95 -1.05 -14.89
N ARG A 59 15.61 -0.46 -13.87
CA ARG A 59 15.93 0.96 -13.86
C ARG A 59 16.93 1.36 -14.93
N GLU A 60 17.91 0.51 -15.26
CA GLU A 60 18.81 0.73 -16.41
C GLU A 60 18.05 0.82 -17.73
N LYS A 61 16.90 0.14 -17.83
CA LYS A 61 15.98 0.23 -18.97
C LYS A 61 14.98 1.38 -18.86
N GLY A 62 15.08 2.24 -17.84
CA GLY A 62 14.22 3.40 -17.64
C GLY A 62 12.92 3.15 -16.86
N PHE A 63 12.74 1.97 -16.26
CA PHE A 63 11.54 1.67 -15.47
C PHE A 63 11.73 2.02 -13.98
N ARG A 64 10.63 2.37 -13.33
CA ARG A 64 10.49 2.46 -11.87
C ARG A 64 9.59 1.35 -11.36
N ILE A 65 9.86 0.83 -10.16
CA ILE A 65 9.00 -0.16 -9.50
C ILE A 65 8.10 0.52 -8.47
N THR A 66 6.82 0.17 -8.46
CA THR A 66 5.87 0.51 -7.40
C THR A 66 5.26 -0.77 -6.82
N LEU A 67 4.88 -0.73 -5.54
CA LEU A 67 4.38 -1.90 -4.82
C LEU A 67 2.99 -1.66 -4.26
N TRP A 68 2.16 -2.70 -4.26
CA TRP A 68 0.85 -2.71 -3.64
C TRP A 68 0.93 -2.84 -2.12
N GLN A 69 0.00 -2.16 -1.45
CA GLN A 69 -0.11 -2.20 0.00
C GLN A 69 -1.53 -1.91 0.51
N ILE A 70 -1.84 -2.41 1.72
CA ILE A 70 -3.05 -2.09 2.49
C ILE A 70 -2.75 -1.48 3.86
N PRO A 71 -3.71 -0.77 4.49
CA PRO A 71 -3.51 -0.12 5.78
C PRO A 71 -3.82 -1.03 6.99
N TYR A 72 -3.83 -2.34 6.78
CA TYR A 72 -4.18 -3.34 7.79
C TYR A 72 -3.04 -4.34 7.99
N ILE A 73 -2.81 -4.79 9.22
CA ILE A 73 -1.76 -5.75 9.58
C ILE A 73 -2.42 -7.06 9.99
N ALA A 74 -2.21 -8.12 9.21
CA ALA A 74 -2.77 -9.44 9.52
C ALA A 74 -2.26 -9.95 10.87
N THR A 75 -3.06 -10.75 11.57
CA THR A 75 -2.67 -11.33 12.87
C THR A 75 -1.42 -12.21 12.80
N GLU A 76 -1.15 -12.75 11.63
CA GLU A 76 -0.02 -13.60 11.27
C GLU A 76 1.23 -12.78 10.94
N SER A 77 1.10 -11.48 10.73
CA SER A 77 2.21 -10.61 10.39
C SER A 77 3.22 -10.52 11.52
N VAL A 78 4.50 -10.45 11.16
CA VAL A 78 5.59 -10.19 12.11
C VAL A 78 5.46 -8.84 12.82
N PHE A 79 4.66 -7.91 12.27
CA PHE A 79 4.40 -6.60 12.84
C PHE A 79 3.25 -6.59 13.85
N TYR A 80 2.40 -7.62 13.88
CA TYR A 80 1.20 -7.63 14.70
C TYR A 80 1.54 -7.51 16.19
N ALA A 81 2.41 -8.38 16.71
CA ALA A 81 2.76 -8.39 18.13
C ALA A 81 3.33 -7.04 18.61
N GLU A 82 4.22 -6.43 17.82
CA GLU A 82 4.79 -5.11 18.14
C GLU A 82 3.71 -4.02 18.14
N GLY A 83 2.79 -4.04 17.16
CA GLY A 83 1.70 -3.07 17.08
C GLY A 83 0.71 -3.18 18.24
N VAL A 84 0.45 -4.40 18.73
CA VAL A 84 -0.37 -4.63 19.94
C VAL A 84 0.33 -4.09 21.17
N GLU A 85 1.60 -4.47 21.38
CA GLU A 85 2.39 -4.05 22.55
C GLU A 85 2.47 -2.53 22.67
N LYS A 86 2.61 -1.83 21.53
CA LYS A 86 2.77 -0.38 21.49
C LYS A 86 1.46 0.41 21.35
N GLY A 87 0.32 -0.28 21.22
CA GLY A 87 -0.99 0.37 21.07
C GLY A 87 -1.13 1.17 19.77
N TYR A 88 -0.65 0.63 18.65
CA TYR A 88 -0.64 1.31 17.35
C TYR A 88 -1.82 0.99 16.45
N PHE A 89 -2.75 0.16 16.92
CA PHE A 89 -3.97 -0.20 16.21
C PHE A 89 -5.19 0.52 16.80
N ALA A 90 -6.23 0.70 15.99
CA ALA A 90 -7.55 1.05 16.48
C ALA A 90 -8.03 0.01 17.50
N GLN A 91 -8.71 0.43 18.55
CA GLN A 91 -9.00 -0.41 19.72
C GLN A 91 -10.50 -0.62 19.95
N ARG A 92 -10.83 -1.70 20.64
CA ARG A 92 -12.13 -1.94 21.26
C ARG A 92 -12.21 -1.27 22.64
N ASP A 93 -13.39 -1.26 23.24
CA ASP A 93 -13.62 -0.73 24.59
C ASP A 93 -12.75 -1.38 25.67
N ASP A 94 -12.33 -2.65 25.47
CA ASP A 94 -11.47 -3.39 26.39
C ASP A 94 -9.96 -3.16 26.16
N GLY A 95 -9.61 -2.25 25.24
CA GLY A 95 -8.23 -1.91 24.89
C GLY A 95 -7.56 -2.90 23.94
N THR A 96 -8.23 -3.97 23.52
CA THR A 96 -7.69 -4.91 22.54
C THR A 96 -7.80 -4.35 21.11
N PRO A 97 -6.94 -4.78 20.16
CA PRO A 97 -7.03 -4.33 18.78
C PRO A 97 -8.40 -4.66 18.14
N TRP A 98 -8.93 -3.69 17.40
CA TRP A 98 -10.07 -3.93 16.52
C TRP A 98 -9.62 -4.73 15.30
N LEU A 99 -10.12 -5.95 15.19
CA LEU A 99 -9.86 -6.83 14.05
C LEU A 99 -11.01 -6.76 13.04
N ILE A 100 -10.65 -6.57 11.78
CA ILE A 100 -11.54 -6.72 10.63
C ILE A 100 -11.27 -8.06 9.94
N ASP A 101 -12.27 -8.59 9.25
CA ASP A 101 -12.21 -9.86 8.52
C ASP A 101 -12.36 -9.60 7.00
N GLY A 102 -11.64 -10.37 6.18
CA GLY A 102 -11.62 -10.18 4.73
C GLY A 102 -10.69 -11.15 4.01
N PHE A 103 -10.28 -10.81 2.78
CA PHE A 103 -9.36 -11.63 1.99
C PHE A 103 -7.98 -11.83 2.66
N PHE A 104 -7.62 -10.92 3.56
CA PHE A 104 -6.42 -10.95 4.42
C PHE A 104 -6.60 -11.79 5.69
N GLY A 105 -7.72 -12.51 5.87
CA GLY A 105 -8.07 -13.13 7.13
C GLY A 105 -8.39 -12.06 8.18
N LYS A 106 -7.93 -12.25 9.42
CA LYS A 106 -8.09 -11.24 10.48
C LYS A 106 -6.94 -10.26 10.47
N ALA A 107 -7.24 -8.97 10.39
CA ALA A 107 -6.23 -7.92 10.42
C ALA A 107 -6.60 -6.79 11.37
N ALA A 108 -5.60 -6.23 12.05
CA ALA A 108 -5.73 -5.01 12.83
C ALA A 108 -5.63 -3.77 11.96
N VAL A 109 -6.42 -2.76 12.29
CA VAL A 109 -6.46 -1.46 11.58
C VAL A 109 -5.43 -0.53 12.21
N VAL A 110 -4.45 -0.05 11.43
CA VAL A 110 -3.43 0.90 11.91
C VAL A 110 -4.07 2.24 12.27
N ASP A 111 -3.80 2.76 13.46
CA ASP A 111 -4.33 4.05 13.87
C ASP A 111 -3.49 5.21 13.30
N TYR A 112 -3.83 5.68 12.10
CA TYR A 112 -3.15 6.82 11.47
C TYR A 112 -3.45 8.18 12.14
N SER A 113 -4.30 8.23 13.16
CA SER A 113 -4.47 9.40 14.02
C SER A 113 -3.40 9.47 15.13
N ASN A 114 -2.74 8.35 15.40
CA ASN A 114 -1.63 8.24 16.34
C ASN A 114 -0.28 8.55 15.64
N PRO A 115 0.42 9.64 16.00
CA PRO A 115 1.68 10.00 15.34
C PRO A 115 2.82 9.00 15.58
N ASP A 116 2.79 8.22 16.67
CA ASP A 116 3.77 7.15 16.90
C ASP A 116 3.49 5.94 16.00
N ALA A 117 2.22 5.57 15.81
CA ALA A 117 1.82 4.53 14.87
C ALA A 117 2.17 4.91 13.42
N VAL A 118 1.98 6.18 13.05
CA VAL A 118 2.42 6.72 11.74
C VAL A 118 3.92 6.51 11.54
N ARG A 119 4.75 6.94 12.50
CA ARG A 119 6.22 6.78 12.42
C ARG A 119 6.63 5.31 12.35
N TRP A 120 6.00 4.48 13.16
CA TRP A 120 6.26 3.04 13.17
C TRP A 120 5.94 2.41 11.81
N MET A 121 4.76 2.69 11.26
CA MET A 121 4.35 2.16 9.96
C MET A 121 5.28 2.65 8.85
N GLN A 122 5.62 3.95 8.84
CA GLN A 122 6.58 4.53 7.91
C GLN A 122 7.93 3.81 7.93
N SER A 123 8.47 3.52 9.12
CA SER A 123 9.76 2.81 9.23
C SER A 123 9.78 1.42 8.60
N LYS A 124 8.61 0.77 8.45
CA LYS A 124 8.53 -0.55 7.82
C LYS A 124 8.74 -0.49 6.30
N PHE A 125 8.58 0.69 5.68
CA PHE A 125 8.86 0.90 4.27
C PHE A 125 10.30 1.31 3.99
N ASP A 126 11.11 1.63 5.00
CA ASP A 126 12.47 2.16 4.83
C ASP A 126 13.31 1.26 3.90
N ALA A 127 13.30 -0.04 4.17
CA ALA A 127 14.05 -1.03 3.39
C ALA A 127 13.61 -1.08 1.91
N LEU A 128 12.31 -0.89 1.63
CA LEU A 128 11.78 -0.89 0.26
C LEU A 128 12.25 0.34 -0.52
N PHE A 129 12.19 1.52 0.10
CA PHE A 129 12.67 2.75 -0.52
C PHE A 129 14.19 2.73 -0.70
N GLU A 130 14.94 2.18 0.26
CA GLU A 130 16.38 1.95 0.15
C GLU A 130 16.76 0.96 -0.97
N MET A 131 15.87 0.02 -1.30
CA MET A 131 16.02 -0.88 -2.45
C MET A 131 15.75 -0.17 -3.80
N GLY A 132 15.08 0.98 -3.79
CA GLY A 132 14.76 1.77 -4.99
C GLY A 132 13.31 1.70 -5.45
N VAL A 133 12.39 1.22 -4.61
CA VAL A 133 10.94 1.34 -4.85
C VAL A 133 10.57 2.83 -4.95
N ALA A 134 9.80 3.19 -5.98
CA ALA A 134 9.53 4.60 -6.30
C ALA A 134 8.29 5.17 -5.60
N ALA A 135 7.26 4.34 -5.42
CA ALA A 135 6.01 4.73 -4.76
C ALA A 135 5.23 3.48 -4.30
N ILE A 136 4.24 3.73 -3.45
CA ILE A 136 3.35 2.70 -2.90
C ILE A 136 1.92 2.96 -3.40
N LYS A 137 1.27 1.90 -3.90
CA LYS A 137 -0.18 1.88 -4.13
C LYS A 137 -0.87 1.63 -2.80
N THR A 138 -1.56 2.64 -2.32
CA THR A 138 -2.29 2.67 -1.06
C THR A 138 -3.71 2.20 -1.31
N ASP A 139 -3.86 0.88 -1.45
CA ASP A 139 -5.14 0.24 -1.69
C ASP A 139 -5.97 0.17 -0.40
N PHE A 140 -7.28 -0.04 -0.52
CA PHE A 140 -8.22 -0.02 0.61
C PHE A 140 -8.25 1.33 1.35
N GLY A 141 -8.64 1.31 2.63
CA GLY A 141 -8.81 2.50 3.48
C GLY A 141 -10.25 3.00 3.62
N GLU A 142 -11.23 2.35 2.99
CA GLU A 142 -12.66 2.70 3.11
C GLU A 142 -13.31 2.12 4.38
N GLY A 143 -12.76 1.02 4.90
CA GLY A 143 -13.41 0.17 5.90
C GLY A 143 -13.00 0.42 7.34
N ALA A 144 -12.53 1.62 7.68
CA ALA A 144 -12.13 1.94 9.05
C ALA A 144 -13.34 1.85 10.00
N PRO A 145 -13.32 1.00 11.04
CA PRO A 145 -14.49 0.71 11.88
C PRO A 145 -14.98 1.95 12.67
N PRO A 146 -16.22 2.42 12.44
CA PRO A 146 -16.74 3.62 13.11
C PRO A 146 -16.97 3.44 14.62
N GLU A 147 -17.05 2.21 15.10
CA GLU A 147 -17.22 1.88 16.52
C GLU A 147 -15.88 1.68 17.27
N ALA A 148 -14.74 1.74 16.57
CA ALA A 148 -13.44 1.61 17.21
C ALA A 148 -12.97 2.94 17.84
N HIS A 149 -12.10 2.81 18.84
CA HIS A 149 -11.39 3.94 19.44
C HIS A 149 -10.09 4.21 18.68
N TYR A 150 -9.87 5.47 18.35
CA TYR A 150 -8.63 5.99 17.76
C TYR A 150 -8.03 7.04 18.69
N ALA A 151 -6.73 7.28 18.59
CA ALA A 151 -5.97 8.08 19.54
C ALA A 151 -6.44 9.54 19.66
N THR A 152 -6.90 10.15 18.56
CA THR A 152 -7.21 11.60 18.56
C THR A 152 -8.57 11.97 17.99
N VAL A 153 -9.29 11.03 17.37
CA VAL A 153 -10.55 11.27 16.66
C VAL A 153 -11.54 10.18 17.02
N ASP A 154 -12.84 10.51 17.13
CA ASP A 154 -13.86 9.48 17.33
C ASP A 154 -13.97 8.56 16.11
N GLY A 155 -14.38 7.30 16.31
CA GLY A 155 -14.43 6.31 15.24
C GLY A 155 -15.34 6.72 14.07
N LEU A 156 -16.48 7.37 14.35
CA LEU A 156 -17.43 7.77 13.31
C LEU A 156 -16.85 8.84 12.37
N GLN A 157 -16.14 9.83 12.92
CA GLN A 157 -15.36 10.79 12.13
C GLN A 157 -14.19 10.11 11.44
N MET A 158 -13.50 9.20 12.14
CA MET A 158 -12.36 8.49 11.60
C MET A 158 -12.74 7.64 10.38
N HIS A 159 -13.93 7.05 10.32
CA HIS A 159 -14.37 6.21 9.19
C HIS A 159 -14.07 6.84 7.82
N ASN A 160 -14.48 8.11 7.63
CA ASN A 160 -14.24 8.84 6.38
C ASN A 160 -12.92 9.62 6.39
N LEU A 161 -12.36 9.98 7.55
CA LEU A 161 -11.08 10.69 7.64
C LEU A 161 -9.87 9.76 7.42
N TYR A 162 -10.02 8.48 7.73
CA TYR A 162 -8.99 7.45 7.64
C TYR A 162 -8.21 7.46 6.32
N PRO A 163 -8.86 7.45 5.13
CA PRO A 163 -8.13 7.45 3.87
C PRO A 163 -7.27 8.71 3.67
N LEU A 164 -7.66 9.87 4.21
CA LEU A 164 -6.82 11.07 4.17
C LEU A 164 -5.54 10.89 4.97
N LEU A 165 -5.65 10.38 6.20
CA LEU A 165 -4.52 10.22 7.11
C LEU A 165 -3.59 9.09 6.66
N TYR A 166 -4.16 8.00 6.15
CA TYR A 166 -3.41 6.90 5.55
C TYR A 166 -2.59 7.38 4.34
N ASN A 167 -3.25 7.99 3.34
CA ASN A 167 -2.56 8.48 2.15
C ASN A 167 -1.52 9.55 2.51
N ARG A 168 -1.83 10.46 3.43
CA ARG A 168 -0.88 11.45 3.94
C ARG A 168 0.38 10.79 4.52
N ALA A 169 0.21 9.82 5.41
CA ALA A 169 1.32 9.17 6.10
C ALA A 169 2.29 8.52 5.11
N ILE A 170 1.76 7.81 4.11
CA ILE A 170 2.58 7.16 3.10
C ILE A 170 3.19 8.19 2.14
N TRP A 171 2.41 9.18 1.69
CA TRP A 171 2.88 10.23 0.79
C TRP A 171 4.03 11.05 1.39
N GLU A 172 3.92 11.46 2.66
CA GLU A 172 4.96 12.24 3.35
C GLU A 172 6.27 11.44 3.41
N HIS A 173 6.17 10.13 3.64
CA HIS A 173 7.34 9.26 3.69
C HIS A 173 7.93 8.98 2.30
N THR A 174 7.10 8.70 1.29
CA THR A 174 7.57 8.58 -0.10
C THR A 174 8.32 9.85 -0.51
N LYS A 175 7.75 11.03 -0.28
CA LYS A 175 8.39 12.30 -0.59
C LYS A 175 9.72 12.48 0.12
N ALA A 176 9.79 12.11 1.41
CA ALA A 176 11.03 12.20 2.18
C ALA A 176 12.13 11.26 1.65
N LYS A 177 11.77 10.07 1.14
CA LYS A 177 12.71 9.06 0.69
C LYS A 177 13.13 9.20 -0.78
N THR A 178 12.22 9.65 -1.64
CA THR A 178 12.45 9.66 -3.09
C THR A 178 12.56 11.08 -3.66
N GLY A 179 12.17 12.10 -2.90
CA GLY A 179 11.99 13.48 -3.37
C GLY A 179 10.67 13.71 -4.11
N GLU A 180 9.99 12.63 -4.53
CA GLU A 180 8.75 12.65 -5.29
C GLU A 180 7.56 12.33 -4.37
N GLY A 181 6.62 13.25 -4.27
CA GLY A 181 5.40 13.04 -3.47
C GLY A 181 4.34 12.31 -4.27
N ILE A 182 4.40 10.98 -4.31
CA ILE A 182 3.42 10.14 -5.02
C ILE A 182 2.96 8.96 -4.15
N VAL A 183 1.66 8.72 -4.16
CA VAL A 183 1.00 7.46 -3.80
C VAL A 183 0.10 7.02 -4.96
N TRP A 184 -0.51 5.84 -4.86
CA TRP A 184 -1.59 5.44 -5.76
C TRP A 184 -2.78 4.99 -4.94
N GLY A 185 -3.60 5.95 -4.52
CA GLY A 185 -4.67 5.76 -3.52
C GLY A 185 -6.02 5.38 -4.13
N ARG A 186 -6.68 4.38 -3.53
CA ARG A 186 -8.06 3.99 -3.90
C ARG A 186 -9.11 4.87 -3.22
N SER A 187 -8.97 5.06 -1.90
CA SER A 187 -9.91 5.78 -1.06
C SER A 187 -9.47 7.23 -0.80
N ALA A 188 -10.44 8.11 -0.55
CA ALA A 188 -10.19 9.54 -0.37
C ALA A 188 -11.19 10.21 0.58
N TYR A 189 -10.79 11.38 1.10
CA TYR A 189 -11.64 12.34 1.80
C TYR A 189 -11.35 13.75 1.28
N ALA A 190 -12.15 14.74 1.70
CA ALA A 190 -11.87 16.14 1.43
C ALA A 190 -10.44 16.50 1.89
N GLY A 191 -9.61 16.97 0.97
CA GLY A 191 -8.20 17.29 1.21
C GLY A 191 -7.21 16.22 0.74
N SER A 192 -7.67 15.03 0.32
CA SER A 192 -6.79 13.96 -0.19
C SER A 192 -6.12 14.33 -1.50
N GLN A 193 -6.66 15.27 -2.27
CA GLN A 193 -6.04 15.75 -3.52
C GLN A 193 -4.64 16.36 -3.33
N ARG A 194 -4.25 16.68 -2.08
CA ARG A 194 -2.87 17.10 -1.72
C ARG A 194 -1.86 15.94 -1.79
N TYR A 195 -2.34 14.70 -1.81
CA TYR A 195 -1.57 13.46 -1.79
C TYR A 195 -1.89 12.63 -3.05
N PRO A 196 -1.50 13.09 -4.25
CA PRO A 196 -1.76 12.38 -5.50
C PRO A 196 -0.94 11.09 -5.60
N VAL A 197 -1.32 10.13 -6.44
CA VAL A 197 -2.41 10.08 -7.43
C VAL A 197 -3.54 9.17 -6.92
N HIS A 198 -4.78 9.40 -7.38
CA HIS A 198 -5.96 8.58 -7.03
C HIS A 198 -6.37 7.71 -8.22
N TRP A 199 -6.93 6.53 -7.96
CA TRP A 199 -7.46 5.63 -8.99
C TRP A 199 -8.89 5.18 -8.69
N GLY A 200 -9.67 4.93 -9.74
CA GLY A 200 -11.12 4.79 -9.71
C GLY A 200 -11.69 3.46 -9.19
N GLY A 201 -10.88 2.59 -8.58
CA GLY A 201 -11.35 1.29 -8.10
C GLY A 201 -11.37 0.22 -9.20
N ASP A 202 -12.02 -0.91 -8.92
CA ASP A 202 -11.95 -2.15 -9.72
C ASP A 202 -13.10 -2.24 -10.76
N PRO A 203 -13.00 -1.65 -11.96
CA PRO A 203 -14.01 -1.82 -12.99
C PRO A 203 -13.97 -3.24 -13.58
N ALA A 204 -15.11 -3.71 -14.05
CA ALA A 204 -15.17 -4.84 -14.95
C ALA A 204 -14.64 -4.43 -16.35
N ALA A 205 -14.21 -5.43 -17.13
CA ALA A 205 -13.79 -5.24 -18.53
C ALA A 205 -15.01 -5.10 -19.47
N LEU A 206 -15.88 -4.12 -19.18
CA LEU A 206 -17.13 -3.85 -19.88
C LEU A 206 -17.16 -2.41 -20.41
N TRP A 207 -17.90 -2.19 -21.51
CA TRP A 207 -18.03 -0.85 -22.12
C TRP A 207 -18.77 0.12 -21.19
N GLU A 208 -19.74 -0.38 -20.44
CA GLU A 208 -20.51 0.36 -19.46
C GLU A 208 -19.62 0.90 -18.35
N ASP A 209 -18.68 0.09 -17.85
CA ASP A 209 -17.74 0.49 -16.81
C ASP A 209 -16.72 1.51 -17.35
N LEU A 210 -16.26 1.34 -18.60
CA LEU A 210 -15.43 2.36 -19.25
C LEU A 210 -16.16 3.70 -19.37
N ALA A 211 -17.45 3.69 -19.70
CA ALA A 211 -18.25 4.91 -19.78
C ALA A 211 -18.40 5.56 -18.39
N ASN A 212 -18.61 4.77 -17.35
CA ASN A 212 -18.73 5.27 -15.97
C ASN A 212 -17.45 5.98 -15.48
N LEU A 213 -16.26 5.56 -15.93
CA LEU A 213 -14.99 6.23 -15.60
C LEU A 213 -14.91 7.68 -16.12
N TRP A 214 -15.64 8.02 -17.19
CA TRP A 214 -15.61 9.37 -17.78
C TRP A 214 -16.58 10.34 -17.09
N HIS A 215 -17.56 9.84 -16.34
CA HIS A 215 -18.66 10.63 -15.79
C HIS A 215 -18.48 11.07 -14.31
N GLY A 216 -17.24 11.07 -13.82
CA GLY A 216 -16.87 11.55 -12.47
C GLY A 216 -16.86 13.07 -12.30
#